data_AF-A0A2E7LK01-F1
#
_entry.id   AF-A0A2E7LK01-F1
#
_cell.length_a   1.000
_cell.length_b   1.000
_cell.length_c   1.000
_cell.angle_alpha   90.00
_cell.angle_beta   90.00
_cell.angle_gamma   90.00
#
_symmetry.space_group_name_H-M   'P 1'
#
loop_
_entity.id
_entity.type
_entity.pdbx_description
1 polymer ?
#
loop_
_entity_poly.entity_id
_entity_poly.type
_entity_poly.pdbx_seq_one_letter_code
_entity_poly.pdbx_strand_id
1 'polypeptide(L)'
;MSYAGDRIIHDADSHLMEMPDFLTAHADASVRSSLPNLGQTTTGIFDPGEHVGLKRHSPETVARLLELGDQITRGPKWHDALGAFNGEERGKALDLLGFQRQVIFSSFCGRLIFGASDDAVSYGAATAHNRAMAEFVDGDARLIGVAIVPLQDPDSALKEIDVALHLGLGAVWIS
;
A
#
# COMPACT_ATOMS: atom_id res chain seq x y z
N MET A 1 -26.08 -3.55 -8.62
CA MET A 1 -26.11 -2.66 -7.45
C MET A 1 -24.75 -2.79 -6.78
N SER A 2 -24.18 -1.74 -6.17
CA SER A 2 -22.90 -1.90 -5.46
C SER A 2 -23.06 -2.75 -4.21
N TYR A 3 -21.95 -3.28 -3.66
CA TYR A 3 -21.98 -4.00 -2.38
C TYR A 3 -22.63 -3.17 -1.25
N ALA A 4 -22.36 -1.87 -1.20
CA ALA A 4 -22.92 -0.97 -0.20
C ALA A 4 -24.44 -0.79 -0.33
N GLY A 5 -25.02 -0.93 -1.51
CA GLY A 5 -26.43 -0.60 -1.75
C GLY A 5 -26.70 0.86 -1.39
N ASP A 6 -27.70 1.11 -0.54
CA ASP A 6 -28.07 2.46 -0.10
C ASP A 6 -27.24 2.99 1.10
N ARG A 7 -26.24 2.21 1.57
CA ARG A 7 -25.43 2.57 2.74
C ARG A 7 -24.29 3.50 2.34
N ILE A 8 -23.99 4.47 3.21
CA ILE A 8 -22.77 5.26 3.15
C ILE A 8 -21.70 4.50 3.96
N ILE A 9 -20.64 4.03 3.28
CA ILE A 9 -19.55 3.28 3.91
C ILE A 9 -18.23 4.02 3.71
N HIS A 10 -17.53 4.27 4.81
CA HIS A 10 -16.12 4.63 4.84
C HIS A 10 -15.36 3.44 5.43
N ASP A 11 -14.44 2.90 4.67
CA ASP A 11 -13.66 1.73 5.07
C ASP A 11 -12.40 2.18 5.82
N ALA A 12 -12.34 1.86 7.11
CA ALA A 12 -11.30 2.32 8.02
C ALA A 12 -10.08 1.38 8.05
N ASP A 13 -10.17 0.20 7.42
CA ASP A 13 -9.10 -0.79 7.46
C ASP A 13 -9.05 -1.59 6.15
N SER A 14 -8.07 -1.24 5.32
CA SER A 14 -7.78 -1.97 4.10
C SER A 14 -6.29 -1.95 3.84
N HIS A 15 -5.82 -2.87 3.00
CA HIS A 15 -4.41 -3.01 2.68
C HIS A 15 -4.16 -3.02 1.18
N LEU A 16 -3.02 -2.45 0.80
CA LEU A 16 -2.42 -2.66 -0.52
C LEU A 16 -1.46 -3.86 -0.47
N MET A 17 -1.26 -4.51 -1.61
CA MET A 17 -0.31 -5.61 -1.76
C MET A 17 0.98 -5.05 -2.33
N GLU A 18 2.03 -4.95 -1.51
CA GLU A 18 3.32 -4.44 -1.96
C GLU A 18 3.93 -5.34 -3.05
N MET A 19 4.70 -4.73 -3.97
CA MET A 19 5.52 -5.44 -4.95
C MET A 19 6.93 -5.73 -4.39
N PRO A 20 7.71 -6.69 -4.93
CA PRO A 20 9.04 -7.01 -4.40
C PRO A 20 9.99 -5.83 -4.26
N ASP A 21 9.86 -4.85 -5.15
CA ASP A 21 10.66 -3.63 -5.23
C ASP A 21 10.01 -2.42 -4.55
N PHE A 22 8.88 -2.59 -3.85
CA PHE A 22 8.09 -1.49 -3.26
C PHE A 22 8.92 -0.53 -2.41
N LEU A 23 9.88 -1.05 -1.63
CA LEU A 23 10.80 -0.20 -0.87
C LEU A 23 11.96 0.31 -1.74
N THR A 24 12.62 -0.57 -2.50
CA THR A 24 13.86 -0.21 -3.21
C THR A 24 13.63 0.77 -4.37
N ALA A 25 12.45 0.74 -5.01
CA ALA A 25 12.05 1.65 -6.08
C ALA A 25 11.96 3.11 -5.60
N HIS A 26 11.60 3.33 -4.33
CA HIS A 26 11.37 4.66 -3.73
C HIS A 26 12.46 5.10 -2.74
N ALA A 27 13.42 4.21 -2.47
CA ALA A 27 14.51 4.45 -1.53
C ALA A 27 15.52 5.47 -2.05
N ASP A 28 16.08 6.24 -1.13
CA ASP A 28 17.27 7.06 -1.40
C ASP A 28 18.48 6.17 -1.71
N ALA A 29 19.35 6.65 -2.59
CA ALA A 29 20.50 5.87 -3.06
C ALA A 29 21.44 5.42 -1.93
N SER A 30 21.52 6.19 -0.84
CA SER A 30 22.35 5.90 0.33
C SER A 30 21.88 4.69 1.14
N VAL A 31 20.57 4.37 1.12
CA VAL A 31 20.00 3.29 1.94
C VAL A 31 19.53 2.11 1.08
N ARG A 32 19.30 2.32 -0.21
CA ARG A 32 18.67 1.36 -1.13
C ARG A 32 19.29 -0.04 -1.11
N SER A 33 20.61 -0.14 -1.05
CA SER A 33 21.32 -1.43 -1.02
C SER A 33 21.22 -2.16 0.33
N SER A 34 20.89 -1.42 1.39
CA SER A 34 20.72 -1.96 2.75
C SER A 34 19.27 -2.31 3.07
N LEU A 35 18.32 -1.93 2.20
CA LEU A 35 16.91 -2.22 2.41
C LEU A 35 16.60 -3.70 2.21
N PRO A 36 15.70 -4.27 3.04
CA PRO A 36 15.27 -5.64 2.89
C PRO A 36 14.52 -5.82 1.57
N ASN A 37 14.86 -6.87 0.83
CA ASN A 37 14.02 -7.33 -0.27
C ASN A 37 12.79 -8.03 0.33
N LEU A 38 11.58 -7.57 -0.04
CA LEU A 38 10.33 -8.13 0.47
C LEU A 38 10.25 -9.63 0.19
N GLY A 39 10.56 -10.05 -1.04
CA GLY A 39 10.54 -11.46 -1.45
C GLY A 39 11.49 -12.40 -0.70
N GLN A 40 12.52 -11.87 -0.03
CA GLN A 40 13.46 -12.66 0.77
C GLN A 40 13.12 -12.75 2.26
N THR A 41 12.30 -11.81 2.77
CA THR A 41 12.10 -11.61 4.22
C THR A 41 10.74 -12.08 4.74
N THR A 42 9.75 -12.20 3.86
CA THR A 42 8.39 -12.66 4.19
C THR A 42 8.21 -14.13 3.80
N THR A 43 8.73 -15.04 4.63
CA THR A 43 8.65 -16.48 4.35
C THR A 43 7.19 -16.97 4.31
N GLY A 44 6.76 -17.43 3.13
CA GLY A 44 5.53 -18.22 2.90
C GLY A 44 4.21 -17.45 2.72
N ILE A 45 4.15 -16.15 3.04
CA ILE A 45 2.91 -15.34 2.89
C ILE A 45 2.97 -14.39 1.70
N PHE A 46 4.16 -13.90 1.35
CA PHE A 46 4.35 -13.00 0.23
C PHE A 46 4.66 -13.79 -1.04
N ASP A 47 3.70 -13.82 -1.95
CA ASP A 47 3.88 -14.43 -3.26
C ASP A 47 3.19 -13.57 -4.32
N PRO A 48 3.90 -12.58 -4.90
CA PRO A 48 3.38 -11.79 -6.00
C PRO A 48 3.29 -12.59 -7.31
N GLY A 49 3.78 -13.84 -7.37
CA GLY A 49 3.62 -14.74 -8.52
C GLY A 49 3.96 -14.10 -9.87
N GLU A 50 3.02 -14.19 -10.81
CA GLU A 50 3.15 -13.64 -12.17
C GLU A 50 3.08 -12.10 -12.22
N HIS A 51 2.75 -11.44 -11.10
CA HIS A 51 2.63 -9.98 -11.05
C HIS A 51 3.98 -9.26 -10.92
N VAL A 52 5.07 -9.98 -10.63
CA VAL A 52 6.40 -9.39 -10.44
C VAL A 52 6.80 -8.51 -11.63
N GLY A 53 7.11 -7.24 -11.35
CA GLY A 53 7.50 -6.25 -12.36
C GLY A 53 6.32 -5.54 -13.05
N LEU A 54 5.07 -5.92 -12.74
CA LEU A 54 3.89 -5.21 -13.21
C LEU A 54 3.59 -4.00 -12.33
N LYS A 55 3.07 -2.94 -12.95
CA LYS A 55 2.52 -1.76 -12.26
C LYS A 55 0.99 -1.78 -12.15
N ARG A 56 0.34 -2.66 -12.90
CA ARG A 56 -1.11 -2.86 -12.98
C ARG A 56 -1.44 -4.19 -13.64
N HIS A 57 -2.68 -4.65 -13.48
CA HIS A 57 -3.19 -5.80 -14.21
C HIS A 57 -3.32 -5.50 -15.71
N SER A 58 -3.41 -6.56 -16.54
CA SER A 58 -3.73 -6.38 -17.96
C SER A 58 -5.15 -5.84 -18.14
N PRO A 59 -5.45 -5.10 -19.23
CA PRO A 59 -6.80 -4.62 -19.50
C PRO A 59 -7.87 -5.71 -19.50
N GLU A 60 -7.54 -6.90 -20.00
CA GLU A 60 -8.42 -8.08 -20.02
C GLU A 60 -8.70 -8.59 -18.61
N THR A 61 -7.67 -8.63 -17.76
CA THR A 61 -7.80 -9.02 -16.36
C THR A 61 -8.67 -8.03 -15.60
N VAL A 62 -8.44 -6.73 -15.80
CA VAL A 62 -9.28 -5.68 -15.21
C VAL A 62 -10.74 -5.82 -15.66
N ALA A 63 -11.00 -6.02 -16.95
CA ALA A 63 -12.36 -6.21 -17.46
C ALA A 63 -13.05 -7.41 -16.79
N ARG A 64 -12.38 -8.56 -16.71
CA ARG A 64 -12.89 -9.76 -16.04
C ARG A 64 -13.19 -9.53 -14.56
N LEU A 65 -12.33 -8.79 -13.85
CA LEU A 65 -12.54 -8.47 -12.44
C LEU A 65 -13.72 -7.51 -12.25
N LEU A 66 -13.93 -6.57 -13.17
CA LEU A 66 -15.06 -5.65 -13.14
C LEU A 66 -16.40 -6.37 -13.34
N GLU A 67 -16.43 -7.43 -14.16
CA GLU A 67 -17.62 -8.26 -14.40
C GLU A 67 -18.13 -8.96 -13.13
N LEU A 68 -17.31 -9.09 -12.08
CA LEU A 68 -17.75 -9.64 -10.79
C LEU A 68 -18.84 -8.78 -10.14
N GLY A 69 -18.92 -7.48 -10.44
CA GLY A 69 -19.98 -6.60 -9.95
C GLY A 69 -20.07 -6.59 -8.41
N ASP A 70 -21.25 -6.92 -7.89
CA ASP A 70 -21.51 -7.02 -6.45
C ASP A 70 -20.83 -8.22 -5.77
N GLN A 71 -20.32 -9.17 -6.55
CA GLN A 71 -19.60 -10.35 -6.08
C GLN A 71 -18.10 -10.12 -5.95
N ILE A 72 -17.61 -8.88 -6.16
CA ILE A 72 -16.17 -8.55 -6.07
C ILE A 72 -15.55 -9.01 -4.73
N THR A 73 -16.32 -9.02 -3.64
CA THR A 73 -15.88 -9.50 -2.32
C THR A 73 -15.57 -11.00 -2.27
N ARG A 74 -16.15 -11.78 -3.20
CA ARG A 74 -15.91 -13.22 -3.41
C ARG A 74 -14.88 -13.49 -4.51
N GLY A 75 -14.36 -12.44 -5.13
CA GLY A 75 -13.33 -12.52 -6.16
C GLY A 75 -11.98 -13.00 -5.62
N PRO A 76 -10.95 -13.01 -6.49
CA PRO A 76 -9.60 -13.38 -6.10
C PRO A 76 -9.06 -12.48 -4.98
N LYS A 77 -8.05 -12.98 -4.28
CA LYS A 77 -7.41 -12.34 -3.12
C LYS A 77 -5.97 -12.01 -3.45
N TRP A 78 -5.31 -11.30 -2.52
CA TRP A 78 -3.90 -10.93 -2.67
C TRP A 78 -3.66 -10.13 -3.95
N HIS A 79 -2.50 -10.30 -4.59
CA HIS A 79 -2.13 -9.56 -5.79
C HIS A 79 -3.13 -9.74 -6.94
N ASP A 80 -3.84 -10.87 -7.04
CA ASP A 80 -4.86 -11.11 -8.08
C ASP A 80 -6.14 -10.25 -7.91
N ALA A 81 -6.32 -9.60 -6.77
CA ALA A 81 -7.51 -8.79 -6.51
C ALA A 81 -7.47 -7.43 -7.23
N LEU A 82 -8.62 -6.96 -7.69
CA LEU A 82 -8.73 -5.65 -8.36
C LEU A 82 -8.24 -4.54 -7.42
N GLY A 83 -7.25 -3.76 -7.88
CA GLY A 83 -6.68 -2.68 -7.10
C GLY A 83 -5.76 -3.11 -5.95
N ALA A 84 -5.37 -4.38 -5.89
CA ALA A 84 -4.45 -4.88 -4.88
C ALA A 84 -3.16 -4.05 -4.82
N PHE A 85 -2.55 -3.80 -5.98
CA PHE A 85 -1.25 -3.13 -6.11
C PHE A 85 -1.27 -1.92 -7.07
N ASN A 86 -2.45 -1.47 -7.51
CA ASN A 86 -2.60 -0.27 -8.34
C ASN A 86 -3.76 0.64 -7.85
N GLY A 87 -3.47 1.93 -7.64
CA GLY A 87 -4.43 2.91 -7.10
C GLY A 87 -5.62 3.22 -8.01
N GLU A 88 -5.40 3.38 -9.33
CA GLU A 88 -6.50 3.62 -10.28
C GLU A 88 -7.46 2.43 -10.34
N GLU A 89 -6.92 1.21 -10.31
CA GLU A 89 -7.73 -0.01 -10.22
C GLU A 89 -8.46 -0.10 -8.87
N ARG A 90 -7.84 0.37 -7.79
CA ARG A 90 -8.48 0.44 -6.48
C ARG A 90 -9.69 1.36 -6.51
N GLY A 91 -9.61 2.50 -7.20
CA GLY A 91 -10.76 3.37 -7.45
C GLY A 91 -11.92 2.61 -8.08
N LYS A 92 -11.66 1.81 -9.11
CA LYS A 92 -12.70 0.97 -9.74
C LYS A 92 -13.28 -0.08 -8.79
N ALA A 93 -12.45 -0.66 -7.91
CA ALA A 93 -12.93 -1.55 -6.88
C ALA A 93 -13.85 -0.82 -5.88
N LEU A 94 -13.53 0.42 -5.49
CA LEU A 94 -14.41 1.24 -4.65
C LEU A 94 -15.74 1.57 -5.33
N ASP A 95 -15.78 1.71 -6.65
CA ASP A 95 -17.02 1.91 -7.40
C ASP A 95 -17.95 0.69 -7.31
N LEU A 96 -17.39 -0.52 -7.47
CA LEU A 96 -18.13 -1.77 -7.31
C LEU A 96 -18.59 -1.98 -5.86
N LEU A 97 -17.73 -1.63 -4.90
CA LEU A 97 -18.03 -1.74 -3.48
C LEU A 97 -19.04 -0.69 -3.02
N GLY A 98 -19.07 0.50 -3.65
CA GLY A 98 -19.87 1.65 -3.23
C GLY A 98 -19.27 2.40 -2.03
N PHE A 99 -17.96 2.32 -1.83
CA PHE A 99 -17.28 2.95 -0.69
C PHE A 99 -16.92 4.40 -1.01
N GLN A 100 -17.09 5.28 -0.02
CA GLN A 100 -16.89 6.74 -0.18
C GLN A 100 -15.44 7.17 0.07
N ARG A 101 -14.78 6.52 1.03
CA ARG A 101 -13.36 6.68 1.37
C ARG A 101 -12.82 5.35 1.87
N GLN A 102 -11.52 5.13 1.70
CA GLN A 102 -10.85 3.94 2.20
C GLN A 102 -9.46 4.30 2.75
N VAL A 103 -9.19 3.87 3.98
CA VAL A 103 -7.87 3.96 4.62
C VAL A 103 -6.99 2.80 4.14
N ILE A 104 -5.76 3.08 3.73
CA ILE A 104 -4.83 2.10 3.15
C ILE A 104 -3.60 1.91 4.05
N PHE A 105 -3.44 0.70 4.57
CA PHE A 105 -2.28 0.25 5.34
C PHE A 105 -1.30 -0.57 4.48
N SER A 106 -0.05 -0.62 4.94
CA SER A 106 0.97 -1.58 4.50
C SER A 106 0.56 -3.00 4.86
N SER A 107 0.79 -3.99 3.98
CA SER A 107 0.62 -5.41 4.34
C SER A 107 1.89 -6.01 4.90
N PHE A 108 3.04 -5.66 4.33
CA PHE A 108 4.29 -6.41 4.55
C PHE A 108 5.43 -5.57 5.11
N CYS A 109 5.47 -4.26 4.83
CA CYS A 109 6.60 -3.41 5.19
C CYS A 109 6.65 -3.06 6.68
N GLY A 110 5.51 -3.00 7.37
CA GLY A 110 5.46 -2.56 8.78
C GLY A 110 6.44 -3.31 9.68
N ARG A 111 6.45 -4.65 9.64
CA ARG A 111 7.36 -5.46 10.47
C ARG A 111 8.83 -5.24 10.11
N LEU A 112 9.14 -5.00 8.85
CA LEU A 112 10.52 -4.78 8.38
C LEU A 112 11.04 -3.43 8.86
N ILE A 113 10.19 -2.41 8.80
CA ILE A 113 10.53 -1.04 9.21
C ILE A 113 10.66 -0.95 10.73
N PHE A 114 9.64 -1.37 11.48
CA PHE A 114 9.63 -1.29 12.94
C PHE A 114 10.61 -2.28 13.60
N GLY A 115 10.88 -3.41 12.93
CA GLY A 115 11.80 -4.45 13.43
C GLY A 115 13.26 -4.25 13.03
N ALA A 116 13.60 -3.22 12.25
CA ALA A 116 14.97 -2.94 11.86
C ALA A 116 15.81 -2.52 13.08
N SER A 117 17.00 -3.12 13.23
CA SER A 117 17.94 -2.80 14.32
C SER A 117 18.81 -1.57 14.03
N ASP A 118 18.89 -1.15 12.77
CA ASP A 118 19.64 0.02 12.33
C ASP A 118 18.65 1.14 12.01
N ASP A 119 18.74 2.25 12.75
CA ASP A 119 17.85 3.40 12.59
C ASP A 119 17.92 3.99 11.17
N ALA A 120 19.09 3.99 10.52
CA ALA A 120 19.23 4.49 9.15
C ALA A 120 18.46 3.62 8.15
N VAL A 121 18.41 2.30 8.40
CA VAL A 121 17.59 1.38 7.60
C VAL A 121 16.12 1.53 7.93
N SER A 122 15.75 1.66 9.21
CA SER A 122 14.36 1.84 9.66
C SER A 122 13.74 3.10 9.05
N TYR A 123 14.34 4.27 9.30
CA TYR A 123 13.85 5.54 8.76
C TYR A 123 13.97 5.61 7.24
N GLY A 124 15.07 5.11 6.65
CA GLY A 124 15.21 5.05 5.19
C GLY A 124 14.13 4.19 4.50
N ALA A 125 13.75 3.06 5.12
CA ALA A 125 12.66 2.23 4.65
C ALA A 125 11.29 2.89 4.86
N ALA A 126 11.09 3.60 5.98
CA ALA A 126 9.87 4.38 6.26
C ALA A 126 9.66 5.47 5.21
N THR A 127 10.68 6.28 4.93
CA THR A 127 10.61 7.32 3.88
C THR A 127 10.29 6.70 2.51
N ALA A 128 10.93 5.58 2.16
CA ALA A 128 10.67 4.89 0.90
C ALA A 128 9.23 4.36 0.82
N HIS A 129 8.75 3.71 1.88
CA HIS A 129 7.37 3.25 2.01
C HIS A 129 6.38 4.41 1.85
N ASN A 130 6.61 5.53 2.53
CA ASN A 130 5.70 6.66 2.54
C ASN A 130 5.59 7.29 1.14
N ARG A 131 6.70 7.37 0.38
CA ARG A 131 6.69 7.78 -1.03
C ARG A 131 5.90 6.81 -1.91
N ALA A 132 6.08 5.50 -1.72
CA ALA A 132 5.36 4.48 -2.47
C ALA A 132 3.85 4.47 -2.15
N MET A 133 3.49 4.63 -0.87
CA MET A 133 2.10 4.78 -0.41
C MET A 133 1.45 6.02 -1.04
N ALA A 134 2.17 7.15 -1.07
CA ALA A 134 1.69 8.37 -1.70
C ALA A 134 1.40 8.18 -3.20
N GLU A 135 2.31 7.53 -3.95
CA GLU A 135 2.07 7.18 -5.35
C GLU A 135 0.85 6.27 -5.53
N PHE A 136 0.66 5.28 -4.64
CA PHE A 136 -0.49 4.40 -4.71
C PHE A 136 -1.81 5.16 -4.50
N VAL A 137 -1.89 6.02 -3.47
CA VAL A 137 -3.15 6.73 -3.15
C VAL A 137 -3.45 7.90 -4.06
N ASP A 138 -2.47 8.42 -4.81
CA ASP A 138 -2.68 9.42 -5.87
C ASP A 138 -3.57 8.87 -7.01
N GLY A 139 -3.69 7.54 -7.14
CA GLY A 139 -4.54 6.90 -8.14
C GLY A 139 -6.05 7.13 -7.98
N ASP A 140 -6.54 7.51 -6.79
CA ASP A 140 -7.94 7.90 -6.57
C ASP A 140 -8.10 8.76 -5.31
N ALA A 141 -8.74 9.93 -5.44
CA ALA A 141 -8.91 10.91 -4.35
C ALA A 141 -9.71 10.42 -3.13
N ARG A 142 -10.31 9.22 -3.19
CA ARG A 142 -10.99 8.58 -2.05
C ARG A 142 -10.03 7.82 -1.14
N LEU A 143 -8.81 7.53 -1.59
CA LEU A 143 -7.82 6.75 -0.86
C LEU A 143 -7.08 7.62 0.15
N ILE A 144 -6.91 7.10 1.36
CA ILE A 144 -6.23 7.78 2.45
C ILE A 144 -5.06 6.90 2.87
N GLY A 145 -3.87 7.28 2.44
CA GLY A 145 -2.65 6.52 2.73
C GLY A 145 -2.21 6.69 4.18
N VAL A 146 -1.81 5.58 4.80
CA VAL A 146 -1.23 5.57 6.14
C VAL A 146 0.29 5.55 6.02
N ALA A 147 0.93 6.61 6.52
CA ALA A 147 2.37 6.68 6.65
C ALA A 147 2.87 5.75 7.76
N ILE A 148 4.09 5.27 7.65
CA ILE A 148 4.79 4.55 8.72
C ILE A 148 5.84 5.50 9.29
N VAL A 149 5.85 5.66 10.63
CA VAL A 149 6.83 6.50 11.34
C VAL A 149 7.44 5.69 12.48
N PRO A 150 8.73 5.31 12.37
CA PRO A 150 9.48 4.71 13.48
C PRO A 150 9.65 5.72 14.63
N LEU A 151 9.68 5.23 15.88
CA LEU A 151 9.76 6.06 17.10
C LEU A 151 11.07 5.90 17.89
N GLN A 152 12.08 5.27 17.30
CA GLN A 152 13.39 5.00 17.93
C GLN A 152 14.13 6.31 18.27
N ASP A 153 14.03 7.31 17.40
CA ASP A 153 14.62 8.64 17.59
C ASP A 153 13.58 9.76 17.37
N PRO A 154 13.26 10.57 18.39
CA PRO A 154 12.22 11.60 18.29
C PRO A 154 12.45 12.64 17.19
N ASP A 155 13.71 13.07 16.99
CA ASP A 155 14.04 14.09 15.98
C ASP A 155 13.87 13.53 14.56
N SER A 156 14.21 12.26 14.35
CA SER A 156 14.00 11.56 13.08
C SER A 156 12.53 11.25 12.84
N ALA A 157 11.79 10.87 13.89
CA ALA A 157 10.33 10.67 13.82
C ALA A 157 9.60 11.96 13.39
N LEU A 158 9.97 13.11 13.96
CA LEU A 158 9.40 14.40 13.57
C LEU A 158 9.68 14.74 12.10
N LYS A 159 10.91 14.52 11.63
CA LYS A 159 11.26 14.70 10.20
C LYS A 159 10.43 13.78 9.30
N GLU A 160 10.21 12.53 9.71
CA GLU A 160 9.42 11.60 8.91
C GLU A 160 7.93 11.96 8.90
N ILE A 161 7.39 12.51 10.00
CA ILE A 161 6.04 13.08 10.03
C ILE A 161 5.95 14.27 9.07
N ASP A 162 6.95 15.15 9.04
CA ASP A 162 6.99 16.28 8.10
C ASP A 162 7.02 15.79 6.64
N VAL A 163 7.75 14.71 6.34
CA VAL A 163 7.73 14.06 5.02
C VAL A 163 6.34 13.53 4.69
N ALA A 164 5.69 12.79 5.60
CA ALA A 164 4.35 12.25 5.40
C ALA A 164 3.32 13.36 5.12
N LEU A 165 3.40 14.48 5.83
CA LEU A 165 2.56 15.66 5.60
C LEU A 165 2.79 16.28 4.22
N HIS A 166 4.05 16.44 3.80
CA HIS A 166 4.39 16.95 2.46
C HIS A 166 3.89 16.03 1.33
N LEU A 167 3.84 14.73 1.57
CA LEU A 167 3.31 13.73 0.64
C LEU A 167 1.78 13.67 0.62
N GLY A 168 1.09 14.41 1.51
CA GLY A 168 -0.37 14.40 1.59
C GLY A 168 -0.97 13.12 2.20
N LEU A 169 -0.18 12.35 2.96
CA LEU A 169 -0.67 11.16 3.65
C LEU A 169 -1.59 11.56 4.82
N GLY A 170 -2.71 10.85 4.97
CA GLY A 170 -3.80 11.29 5.85
C GLY A 170 -3.78 10.71 7.26
N ALA A 171 -2.90 9.76 7.53
CA ALA A 171 -2.73 9.13 8.84
C ALA A 171 -1.29 8.64 9.03
N VAL A 172 -0.92 8.37 10.29
CA VAL A 172 0.39 7.84 10.68
C VAL A 172 0.20 6.60 11.53
N TRP A 173 0.90 5.53 11.19
CA TRP A 173 1.06 4.32 11.98
C TRP A 173 2.40 4.34 12.71
N ILE A 174 2.35 4.21 14.03
CA ILE A 174 3.48 4.18 14.95
C ILE A 174 3.52 2.83 15.69
N SER A 175 4.72 2.42 16.11
CA SER A 175 4.97 1.23 16.95
C SER A 175 5.76 1.57 18.19
#